data_AF-A0A139CFY6-F1
#
_entry.id   AF-A0A139CFY6-F1
#
_cell.length_a   1.000
_cell.length_b   1.000
_cell.length_c   1.000
_cell.angle_alpha   90.00
_cell.angle_beta   90.00
_cell.angle_gamma   90.00
#
_symmetry.space_group_name_H-M   'P 1'
#
loop_
_entity.id
_entity.type
_entity.pdbx_description
1 polymer ?
#
loop_
_entity_poly.entity_id
_entity_poly.type
_entity_poly.pdbx_seq_one_letter_code
_entity_poly.pdbx_strand_id
1 'polypeptide(L)'
;KCTPIISAVKGIRAGDLEVGDKLLVRIVDRREVGRYLADLISTEDQQIAIGVIDQIYFNEDSKRYTLMIEFGPNIYGKLLIDSEVKLALAHELNKNNNNQEAKELSTTMVQLDISRSLLFLFSILIILIIILFYLI
;
A
#
# COMPACT_ATOMS: atom_id res chain seq x y z
N LYS A 1 0.77 20.43 1.69
CA LYS A 1 1.97 19.91 0.98
C LYS A 1 1.82 18.41 0.82
N CYS A 2 2.09 17.87 -0.37
CA CYS A 2 2.07 16.43 -0.62
C CYS A 2 3.37 15.99 -1.30
N THR A 3 3.63 14.69 -1.24
CA THR A 3 4.76 14.02 -1.90
C THR A 3 4.25 12.80 -2.65
N PRO A 4 4.84 12.45 -3.79
CA PRO A 4 4.33 11.36 -4.58
C PRO A 4 4.78 10.03 -3.98
N ILE A 5 4.03 8.96 -4.24
CA ILE A 5 4.52 7.61 -4.02
C ILE A 5 5.23 7.14 -5.28
N ILE A 6 6.52 6.82 -5.14
CA ILE A 6 7.36 6.37 -6.25
C ILE A 6 7.18 4.87 -6.46
N SER A 7 6.99 4.44 -7.70
CA SER A 7 6.91 3.02 -8.07
C SER A 7 7.80 2.74 -9.26
N ALA A 8 9.01 2.23 -9.00
CA ALA A 8 10.02 2.01 -10.03
C ALA A 8 9.62 0.93 -11.06
N VAL A 9 8.88 -0.09 -10.61
CA VAL A 9 8.55 -1.26 -11.43
C VAL A 9 7.25 -1.07 -12.20
N LYS A 10 6.20 -0.56 -11.53
CA LYS A 10 4.84 -0.49 -12.09
C LYS A 10 4.31 0.93 -12.25
N GLY A 11 5.06 1.95 -11.83
CA GLY A 11 4.64 3.33 -11.96
C GLY A 11 4.75 3.86 -13.38
N ILE A 12 4.06 4.96 -13.64
CA ILE A 12 4.11 5.71 -14.91
C ILE A 12 5.10 6.86 -14.77
N ARG A 13 5.90 7.12 -15.81
CA ARG A 13 6.87 8.21 -15.80
C ARG A 13 6.14 9.55 -15.73
N ALA A 14 6.74 10.54 -15.08
CA ALA A 14 6.14 11.87 -14.96
C ALA A 14 5.78 12.51 -16.31
N GLY A 15 6.57 12.23 -17.36
CA GLY A 15 6.30 12.73 -18.72
C GLY A 15 5.18 12.01 -19.47
N ASP A 16 4.75 10.84 -19.01
CA ASP A 16 3.67 10.06 -19.61
C ASP A 16 2.34 10.25 -18.84
N LEU A 17 2.30 11.16 -17.87
CA LEU A 17 1.09 11.47 -17.10
C LEU A 17 0.16 12.43 -17.85
N GLU A 18 -1.13 12.21 -17.69
CA GLU A 18 -2.17 13.04 -18.29
C GLU A 18 -3.06 13.69 -17.23
N VAL A 19 -3.68 14.82 -17.60
CA VAL A 19 -4.71 15.45 -16.75
C VAL A 19 -5.88 14.48 -16.60
N GLY A 20 -6.34 14.31 -15.36
CA GLY A 20 -7.37 13.33 -15.00
C GLY A 20 -6.81 12.02 -14.40
N ASP A 21 -5.50 11.76 -14.50
CA ASP A 21 -4.91 10.58 -13.88
C ASP A 21 -5.03 10.60 -12.35
N LYS A 22 -5.26 9.43 -11.77
CA LYS A 22 -5.39 9.24 -10.32
C LYS A 22 -4.08 8.76 -9.73
N LEU A 23 -3.43 9.61 -8.96
CA LEU A 23 -2.14 9.35 -8.31
C LEU A 23 -2.28 9.00 -6.84
N LEU A 24 -1.37 8.15 -6.38
CA LEU A 24 -1.15 7.92 -4.96
C LEU A 24 -0.12 8.91 -4.43
N VAL A 25 -0.54 9.68 -3.44
CA VAL A 25 0.29 10.72 -2.85
C VAL A 25 0.18 10.67 -1.33
N ARG A 26 1.29 10.97 -0.67
CA ARG A 26 1.35 11.11 0.78
C ARG A 26 1.20 12.57 1.16
N ILE A 27 0.35 12.87 2.11
CA ILE A 27 0.20 14.21 2.66
C ILE A 27 1.26 14.37 3.74
N VAL A 28 2.16 15.35 3.58
CA VAL A 28 3.32 15.57 4.48
C VAL A 28 3.27 16.93 5.15
N ASP A 29 2.10 17.56 5.14
CA ASP A 29 1.90 18.88 5.70
C ASP A 29 1.83 18.80 7.23
N ARG A 30 2.79 19.43 7.91
CA ARG A 30 2.88 19.41 9.37
C ARG A 30 1.99 20.45 10.05
N ARG A 31 1.40 21.37 9.30
CA ARG A 31 0.47 22.37 9.85
C ARG A 31 -0.80 21.67 10.33
N GLU A 32 -1.45 22.24 11.34
CA GLU A 32 -2.67 21.64 11.92
C GLU A 32 -3.75 21.38 10.88
N VAL A 33 -4.02 22.37 10.01
CA VAL A 33 -4.96 22.24 8.89
C VAL A 33 -4.53 21.12 7.94
N GLY A 34 -3.22 20.99 7.69
CA GLY A 34 -2.69 19.95 6.82
C GLY A 34 -2.86 18.54 7.37
N ARG A 35 -2.65 18.37 8.67
CA ARG A 35 -2.91 17.11 9.39
C ARG A 35 -4.40 16.77 9.41
N TYR A 36 -5.24 17.75 9.73
CA TYR A 36 -6.69 17.57 9.72
C TYR A 36 -7.20 17.12 8.35
N LEU A 37 -6.73 17.76 7.28
CA LEU A 37 -7.06 17.34 5.92
C LEU A 37 -6.55 15.93 5.63
N ALA A 38 -5.33 15.60 6.04
CA ALA A 38 -4.80 14.25 5.89
C ALA A 38 -5.72 13.22 6.55
N ASP A 39 -6.11 13.45 7.80
CA ASP A 39 -6.98 12.53 8.55
C ASP A 39 -8.36 12.35 7.90
N LEU A 40 -8.87 13.36 7.18
CA LEU A 40 -10.16 13.30 6.49
C LEU A 40 -10.12 12.57 5.14
N ILE A 41 -9.04 12.73 4.36
CA ILE A 41 -9.02 12.31 2.94
C ILE A 41 -8.09 11.12 2.66
N SER A 42 -7.26 10.74 3.63
CA SER A 42 -6.36 9.59 3.46
C SER A 42 -7.06 8.28 3.76
N THR A 43 -6.66 7.22 3.05
CA THR A 43 -6.97 5.84 3.43
C THR A 43 -6.21 5.50 4.72
N GLU A 44 -6.87 4.74 5.60
CA GLU A 44 -6.41 4.46 6.96
C GLU A 44 -4.94 3.95 7.02
N ASP A 45 -4.28 4.33 8.12
CA ASP A 45 -2.92 4.01 8.57
C ASP A 45 -1.70 4.69 7.92
N GLN A 46 -1.78 5.30 6.73
CA GLN A 46 -0.54 5.75 6.05
C GLN A 46 -0.50 7.21 5.56
N GLN A 47 -1.51 8.03 5.85
CA GLN A 47 -1.64 9.40 5.32
C GLN A 47 -1.53 9.44 3.78
N ILE A 48 -1.93 8.35 3.13
CA ILE A 48 -1.95 8.19 1.68
C ILE A 48 -3.32 8.59 1.19
N ALA A 49 -3.38 9.53 0.25
CA ALA A 49 -4.60 9.94 -0.40
C ALA A 49 -4.50 9.64 -1.90
N ILE A 50 -5.66 9.42 -2.50
CA ILE A 50 -5.81 9.38 -3.96
C ILE A 50 -6.17 10.80 -4.39
N GLY A 51 -5.40 11.36 -5.31
CA GLY A 51 -5.69 12.66 -5.91
C GLY A 51 -5.72 12.57 -7.43
N VAL A 52 -6.47 13.47 -8.05
CA VAL A 52 -6.62 13.57 -9.52
C VAL A 52 -5.69 14.68 -10.02
N ILE A 53 -4.96 14.45 -11.11
CA ILE A 53 -4.18 15.50 -11.74
C ILE A 53 -5.13 16.52 -12.37
N ASP A 54 -5.14 17.74 -11.85
CA ASP A 54 -5.89 18.87 -12.42
C ASP A 54 -5.06 19.61 -13.47
N GLN A 55 -3.76 19.82 -13.20
CA GLN A 55 -2.86 20.55 -14.10
C GLN A 55 -1.46 19.97 -14.12
N ILE A 56 -0.81 20.05 -15.29
CA ILE A 56 0.57 19.63 -15.52
C ILE A 56 1.33 20.80 -16.16
N TYR A 57 2.44 21.17 -15.55
CA TYR A 57 3.34 22.19 -16.10
C TYR A 57 4.77 21.64 -16.17
N PHE A 58 5.36 21.63 -17.35
CA PHE A 58 6.76 21.27 -17.54
C PHE A 58 7.64 22.51 -17.58
N ASN A 59 8.71 22.51 -16.79
CA ASN A 59 9.72 23.55 -16.81
C ASN A 59 10.96 23.02 -17.57
N GLU A 60 11.21 23.56 -18.77
CA GLU A 60 12.31 23.16 -19.64
C GLU A 60 13.70 23.40 -19.03
N ASP A 61 13.87 24.49 -18.27
CA ASP A 61 15.16 24.87 -17.68
C ASP A 61 15.61 23.89 -16.58
N SER A 62 14.65 23.45 -15.76
CA SER A 62 14.90 22.56 -14.63
C SER A 62 14.59 21.09 -14.94
N LYS A 63 14.02 20.79 -16.12
CA LYS A 63 13.57 19.46 -16.53
C LYS A 63 12.64 18.79 -15.52
N ARG A 64 11.77 19.59 -14.89
CA ARG A 64 10.85 19.14 -13.85
C ARG A 64 9.40 19.42 -14.18
N TYR A 65 8.55 18.49 -13.78
CA TYR A 65 7.10 18.64 -13.82
C TYR A 65 6.60 19.22 -12.50
N THR A 66 5.70 20.18 -12.63
CA THR A 66 4.84 20.67 -11.55
C THR A 66 3.44 20.14 -11.79
N LEU A 67 2.94 19.31 -10.88
CA LEU A 67 1.60 18.75 -10.92
C LEU A 67 0.74 19.45 -9.88
N MET A 68 -0.46 19.88 -10.28
CA MET A 68 -1.53 20.27 -9.36
C MET A 68 -2.46 19.07 -9.18
N ILE A 69 -2.59 18.61 -7.95
CA ILE A 69 -3.39 17.44 -7.60
C ILE A 69 -4.61 17.89 -6.80
N GLU A 70 -5.80 17.55 -7.28
CA GLU A 70 -7.06 17.78 -6.58
C GLU A 70 -7.44 16.54 -5.75
N PHE A 71 -7.77 16.76 -4.48
CA PHE A 71 -8.25 15.71 -3.58
C PHE A 71 -9.77 15.78 -3.34
N GLY A 72 -10.37 16.91 -3.67
CA GLY A 72 -11.77 17.23 -3.45
C GLY A 72 -12.01 18.72 -3.68
N PRO A 73 -13.25 19.20 -3.53
CA PRO A 73 -13.63 20.57 -3.86
C PRO A 73 -12.75 21.59 -3.14
N ASN A 74 -11.99 22.37 -3.91
CA ASN A 74 -11.05 23.38 -3.41
C ASN A 74 -9.86 22.85 -2.56
N ILE A 75 -9.59 21.55 -2.57
CA ILE A 75 -8.47 20.94 -1.83
C ILE A 75 -7.41 20.51 -2.82
N TYR A 76 -6.33 21.30 -2.90
CA TYR A 76 -5.24 21.07 -3.85
C TYR A 76 -3.90 20.83 -3.17
N GLY A 77 -3.10 19.98 -3.81
CA GLY A 77 -1.71 19.73 -3.47
C GLY A 77 -0.80 20.01 -4.66
N LYS A 78 0.30 20.71 -4.40
CA LYS A 78 1.35 20.94 -5.40
C LYS A 78 2.45 19.90 -5.26
N LEU A 79 2.80 19.29 -6.39
CA LEU A 79 3.85 18.30 -6.54
C LEU A 79 4.90 18.78 -7.53
N LEU A 80 6.17 18.54 -7.21
CA LEU A 80 7.30 18.93 -8.06
C LEU A 80 8.22 17.73 -8.19
N ILE A 81 8.36 17.24 -9.42
CA ILE A 81 8.86 15.90 -9.71
C ILE A 81 9.82 15.96 -10.89
N ASP A 82 10.88 15.16 -10.84
CA ASP A 82 11.79 14.99 -11.98
C ASP A 82 11.13 14.18 -13.11
N SER A 83 11.47 14.52 -14.35
CA SER A 83 10.97 13.87 -15.57
C SER A 83 11.17 12.35 -15.60
N GLU A 84 12.24 11.84 -14.99
CA GLU A 84 12.57 10.41 -15.01
C GLU A 84 11.89 9.58 -13.92
N VAL A 85 11.19 10.21 -12.98
CA VAL A 85 10.58 9.53 -11.84
C VAL A 85 9.28 8.84 -12.26
N LYS A 86 9.13 7.59 -11.83
CA LYS A 86 7.91 6.80 -11.99
C LYS A 86 7.01 6.87 -10.77
N LEU A 87 5.74 7.14 -11.00
CA LEU A 87 4.75 7.47 -9.98
C LEU A 87 3.69 6.38 -9.87
N ALA A 88 3.29 6.06 -8.64
CA ALA A 88 2.28 5.05 -8.37
C ALA A 88 0.87 5.61 -8.67
N LEU A 89 0.13 4.87 -9.50
CA LEU A 89 -1.27 5.18 -9.81
C LEU A 89 -2.22 4.49 -8.83
N ALA A 90 -3.41 5.06 -8.63
CA ALA A 90 -4.40 4.57 -7.68
C ALA A 90 -4.85 3.12 -7.95
N HIS A 91 -4.83 2.68 -9.21
CA HIS A 91 -5.21 1.31 -9.57
C HIS A 91 -4.26 0.23 -9.00
N GLU A 92 -3.03 0.60 -8.61
CA GLU A 92 -2.07 -0.34 -8.03
C GLU A 92 -2.40 -0.73 -6.57
N LEU A 93 -3.17 0.08 -5.83
CA LEU A 93 -3.62 -0.30 -4.48
C LEU A 93 -4.54 -1.53 -4.52
N ASN A 94 -5.49 -1.56 -5.46
CA ASN A 94 -6.48 -2.64 -5.54
C ASN A 94 -5.86 -3.99 -5.92
N LYS A 95 -4.73 -4.00 -6.64
CA LYS A 95 -4.09 -5.24 -7.07
C LYS A 95 -3.24 -5.89 -5.97
N ASN A 96 -2.73 -5.10 -5.02
CA ASN A 96 -1.96 -5.64 -3.90
C ASN A 96 -2.88 -6.20 -2.79
N ASN A 97 -4.05 -5.61 -2.54
CA ASN A 97 -5.01 -6.14 -1.56
C ASN A 97 -5.50 -7.54 -1.96
N ASN A 98 -5.82 -7.75 -3.25
CA ASN A 98 -6.24 -9.08 -3.75
C ASN A 98 -5.13 -10.14 -3.65
N ASN A 99 -3.86 -9.72 -3.72
CA ASN A 99 -2.72 -10.63 -3.56
C ASN A 99 -2.36 -10.88 -2.09
N GLN A 100 -2.70 -9.96 -1.18
CA GLN A 100 -2.53 -10.15 0.26
C GLN A 100 -3.60 -11.09 0.83
N GLU A 101 -4.87 -10.96 0.42
CA GLU A 101 -5.94 -11.89 0.79
C GLU A 101 -5.67 -13.32 0.29
N ALA A 102 -5.15 -13.49 -0.92
CA ALA A 102 -4.76 -14.80 -1.44
C ALA A 102 -3.55 -15.41 -0.69
N LYS A 103 -2.65 -14.58 -0.16
CA LYS A 103 -1.48 -15.03 0.62
C LYS A 103 -1.87 -15.38 2.06
N GLU A 104 -2.78 -14.62 2.67
CA GLU A 104 -3.29 -14.89 4.01
C GLU A 104 -4.18 -16.15 4.06
N LEU A 105 -5.02 -16.40 3.05
CA LEU A 105 -5.76 -17.66 2.94
C LEU A 105 -4.82 -18.89 2.85
N SER A 106 -3.74 -18.76 2.07
CA SER A 106 -2.76 -19.85 1.88
C SER A 106 -1.96 -20.12 3.15
N THR A 107 -1.63 -19.09 3.92
CA THR A 107 -0.85 -19.23 5.16
C THR A 107 -1.71 -19.80 6.30
N THR A 108 -2.99 -19.43 6.34
CA THR A 108 -3.95 -19.96 7.33
C THR A 108 -4.29 -21.43 7.07
N MET A 109 -4.43 -21.85 5.80
CA MET A 109 -4.61 -23.27 5.46
C MET A 109 -3.38 -24.11 5.81
N VAL A 110 -2.15 -23.62 5.56
CA VAL A 110 -0.92 -24.34 5.91
C VAL A 110 -0.70 -24.43 7.43
N GLN A 111 -1.06 -23.39 8.20
CA GLN A 111 -0.94 -23.44 9.67
C GLN A 111 -1.92 -24.43 10.33
N LEU A 112 -3.11 -24.61 9.77
CA LEU A 112 -4.10 -25.56 10.30
C LEU A 112 -3.65 -27.02 10.12
N ASP A 113 -3.03 -27.37 8.99
CA ASP A 113 -2.55 -28.74 8.75
C ASP A 113 -1.37 -29.14 9.65
N ILE A 114 -0.43 -28.22 9.90
CA ILE A 114 0.71 -28.48 10.81
C ILE A 114 0.23 -28.74 12.24
N SER A 115 -0.77 -27.98 12.71
CA SER A 115 -1.30 -28.11 14.07
C SER A 115 -2.04 -29.44 14.31
N ARG A 116 -2.77 -29.96 13.30
CA ARG A 116 -3.45 -31.26 13.39
C ARG A 116 -2.45 -32.41 13.41
N SER A 117 -1.40 -32.35 12.60
CA SER A 117 -0.36 -33.39 12.55
C SER A 117 0.37 -33.56 13.91
N LEU A 118 0.67 -32.45 14.58
CA LEU A 118 1.33 -32.48 15.90
C LEU A 118 0.46 -33.12 16.99
N LEU A 119 -0.84 -32.82 17.01
CA LEU A 119 -1.76 -33.39 18.01
C LEU A 119 -1.88 -34.92 17.90
N PHE A 120 -1.89 -35.47 16.67
CA PHE A 120 -1.87 -36.92 16.48
C PHE A 120 -0.59 -37.54 17.02
N LEU A 121 0.58 -36.93 16.78
CA LEU A 121 1.85 -37.45 17.28
C LEU A 121 1.92 -37.46 18.81
N PHE A 122 1.41 -36.41 19.48
CA PHE A 122 1.29 -36.39 20.93
C PHE A 122 0.32 -37.44 21.48
N SER A 123 -0.81 -37.70 20.80
CA SER A 123 -1.75 -38.74 21.23
C SER A 123 -1.12 -40.14 21.22
N ILE A 124 -0.32 -40.45 20.20
CA ILE A 124 0.38 -41.74 20.09
C ILE A 124 1.44 -41.88 21.19
N LEU A 125 2.18 -40.81 21.46
CA LEU A 125 3.18 -40.77 22.53
C LEU A 125 2.55 -41.05 23.91
N ILE A 126 1.40 -40.43 24.21
CA ILE A 126 0.70 -40.62 25.48
C ILE A 126 0.24 -42.07 25.64
N ILE A 127 -0.32 -42.67 24.58
CA ILE A 127 -0.75 -44.08 24.61
C ILE A 127 0.45 -45.01 24.88
N LEU A 128 1.59 -44.75 24.23
CA LEU A 128 2.81 -45.53 24.44
C LEU A 128 3.30 -45.48 25.90
N ILE A 129 3.25 -44.30 26.53
CA ILE A 129 3.65 -44.12 27.94
C ILE A 129 2.73 -44.90 28.88
N ILE A 130 1.41 -44.88 28.63
CA ILE A 130 0.44 -45.63 29.45
C ILE A 130 0.69 -47.14 29.34
N ILE A 131 0.96 -47.65 28.14
CA ILE A 131 1.27 -49.09 27.93
C ILE A 131 2.55 -49.46 28.66
N LEU A 132 3.60 -48.64 28.57
CA LEU A 132 4.88 -48.89 29.25
C LEU A 132 4.70 -48.95 30.77
N PHE A 133 3.87 -48.06 31.34
CA PHE A 133 3.58 -48.04 32.77
C PHE A 133 2.79 -49.27 33.24
N TYR A 134 1.90 -49.81 32.39
CA TYR A 134 1.15 -51.03 32.70
C TYR A 134 1.99 -52.31 32.58
N LEU A 135 3.11 -52.25 31.86
CA LEU A 135 3.98 -53.39 31.61
C LEU A 135 5.11 -53.55 32.65
N ILE A 136 5.39 -52.48 33.40
CA ILE A 136 6.36 -52.41 34.51
C ILE A 136 5.66 -52.73 35.83
#